data_AF-A0A257NM08-F1
#
_entry.id   AF-A0A257NM08-F1
#
_cell.length_a   1.000
_cell.length_b   1.000
_cell.length_c   1.000
_cell.angle_alpha   90.00
_cell.angle_beta   90.00
_cell.angle_gamma   90.00
#
_symmetry.space_group_name_H-M   'P 1'
#
loop_
_entity.id
_entity.type
_entity.pdbx_description
1 polymer ?
#
loop_
_entity_poly.entity_id
_entity_poly.type
_entity_poly.pdbx_seq_one_letter_code
_entity_poly.pdbx_strand_id
1 'polypeptide(L)'
;MTATLPEQAFAQAGVLGFYLRVALEEAWFVQRGVAPQLAELAAARAGAQFIQAEAEALSKAERAVLPGWVESMAGDVAPPVAFFNQYFGASNAEIARIREVWALLGTAEALMETGGDIRLARDPRTALNGYGCSHRPRPWAVTFASSTASSSSERGYEAVDRARLRTTLRLLRGGSSRAAVRGALNEVRRGLVNGLGLPRESAVVLAASGTDSELLALALTCMGGAETAILNILIAPEETGRGVPMAARGTHFAVDTALGHDVTYEAPIAGFRPDTALANIALREKDGTLRGDAEVEVQIRAAVAAGIGQGRRVILHALDLSKTGLLAPRPAFLARLREEFGAGFDIVVDACQARLSAQTVRRYLALEAVVLITGSKFFTGPPFAGAAILPGSVAARLEADRLPQGLSAYFGRDDFPARSCAARVLPPVGNYGLALRWQGALAEMRAFLRVPEGRRAEIIAGFGDTVRAALG
;
A
#
# COMPACT_ATOMS: atom_id res chain seq x y z
N MET A 1 -13.31 -39.55 -24.18
CA MET A 1 -12.18 -38.91 -23.51
C MET A 1 -12.22 -37.45 -23.89
N THR A 2 -12.47 -36.56 -22.94
CA THR A 2 -12.35 -35.11 -23.14
C THR A 2 -10.88 -34.81 -23.47
N ALA A 3 -10.65 -34.12 -24.59
CA ALA A 3 -9.31 -33.68 -24.96
C ALA A 3 -8.68 -32.89 -23.80
N THR A 4 -7.39 -33.09 -23.56
CA THR A 4 -6.67 -32.35 -22.52
C THR A 4 -6.64 -30.86 -22.86
N LEU A 5 -6.58 -29.98 -21.85
CA LEU A 5 -6.51 -28.52 -22.05
C LEU A 5 -5.42 -28.11 -23.08
N PRO A 6 -4.21 -28.73 -23.12
CA PRO A 6 -3.21 -28.45 -24.15
C PRO A 6 -3.64 -28.82 -25.57
N GLU A 7 -4.37 -29.92 -25.79
CA GLU A 7 -4.85 -30.34 -27.10
C GLU A 7 -5.92 -29.40 -27.66
N GLN A 8 -6.78 -28.85 -26.78
CA GLN A 8 -7.75 -27.82 -27.13
C GLN A 8 -7.08 -26.49 -27.51
N ALA A 9 -5.98 -26.16 -26.84
CA ALA A 9 -5.23 -24.92 -27.04
C ALA A 9 -4.60 -24.81 -28.44
N PHE A 10 -4.04 -25.90 -28.98
CA PHE A 10 -3.41 -25.91 -30.29
C PHE A 10 -4.39 -25.73 -31.46
N ALA A 11 -5.68 -25.99 -31.25
CA ALA A 11 -6.72 -25.84 -32.27
C ALA A 11 -7.24 -24.41 -32.42
N GLN A 12 -6.95 -23.50 -31.47
CA GLN A 12 -7.57 -22.17 -31.40
C GLN A 12 -6.56 -21.10 -30.95
N ALA A 13 -5.84 -20.53 -31.91
CA ALA A 13 -4.77 -19.56 -31.67
C ALA A 13 -5.18 -18.37 -30.76
N GLY A 14 -6.44 -17.93 -30.85
CA GLY A 14 -6.98 -16.80 -30.08
C GLY A 14 -7.10 -17.00 -28.56
N VAL A 15 -7.24 -18.25 -28.10
CA VAL A 15 -7.38 -18.59 -26.67
C VAL A 15 -6.22 -19.44 -26.15
N LEU A 16 -5.20 -19.69 -26.99
CA LEU A 16 -3.99 -20.44 -26.63
C LEU A 16 -3.30 -19.88 -25.38
N GLY A 17 -3.20 -18.55 -25.26
CA GLY A 17 -2.58 -17.90 -24.10
C GLY A 17 -3.27 -18.21 -22.77
N PHE A 18 -4.60 -18.33 -22.78
CA PHE A 18 -5.38 -18.73 -21.61
C PHE A 18 -5.07 -20.17 -21.18
N TYR A 19 -5.11 -21.12 -22.11
CA TYR A 19 -4.83 -22.53 -21.81
C TYR A 19 -3.38 -22.75 -21.38
N LEU A 20 -2.41 -22.10 -22.03
CA LEU A 20 -1.00 -22.17 -21.63
C LEU A 20 -0.80 -21.63 -20.21
N ARG A 21 -1.45 -20.52 -19.85
CA ARG A 21 -1.38 -19.97 -18.50
C ARG A 21 -1.87 -20.97 -17.46
N VAL A 22 -3.04 -21.57 -17.67
CA VAL A 22 -3.61 -22.57 -16.76
C VAL A 22 -2.65 -23.76 -16.61
N ALA A 23 -2.21 -24.34 -17.72
CA ALA A 23 -1.34 -25.51 -17.70
C ALA A 23 0.04 -25.24 -17.05
N LEU A 24 0.65 -24.08 -17.34
CA LEU A 24 1.96 -23.73 -16.78
C LEU A 24 1.88 -23.45 -15.27
N GLU A 25 0.84 -22.76 -14.82
CA GLU A 25 0.64 -22.46 -13.40
C GLU A 25 0.30 -23.73 -12.61
N GLU A 26 -0.55 -24.61 -13.14
CA GLU A 26 -0.82 -25.94 -12.58
C GLU A 26 0.47 -26.76 -12.45
N ALA A 27 1.22 -26.91 -13.55
CA ALA A 27 2.46 -27.67 -13.57
C ALA A 27 3.49 -27.11 -12.56
N TRP A 28 3.56 -25.78 -12.41
CA TRP A 28 4.44 -25.12 -11.44
C TRP A 28 4.11 -25.50 -9.99
N PHE A 29 2.82 -25.61 -9.64
CA PHE A 29 2.36 -26.04 -8.32
C PHE A 29 2.57 -27.54 -8.10
N VAL A 30 2.24 -28.38 -9.07
CA VAL A 30 2.43 -29.85 -8.99
C VAL A 30 3.90 -30.21 -8.80
N GLN A 31 4.81 -29.59 -9.56
CA GLN A 31 6.26 -29.77 -9.40
C GLN A 31 6.76 -29.34 -8.00
N ARG A 32 5.97 -28.54 -7.28
CA ARG A 32 6.21 -28.12 -5.90
C ARG A 32 5.28 -28.86 -4.94
N GLY A 33 4.89 -30.09 -5.24
CA GLY A 33 4.23 -31.00 -4.29
C GLY A 33 2.85 -30.52 -3.81
N VAL A 34 2.14 -29.75 -4.62
CA VAL A 34 0.70 -29.52 -4.44
C VAL A 34 -0.05 -30.68 -5.10
N ALA A 35 -1.16 -31.12 -4.49
CA ALA A 35 -2.02 -32.14 -5.09
C ALA A 35 -2.54 -31.66 -6.46
N PRO A 36 -2.53 -32.51 -7.52
CA PRO A 36 -2.90 -32.09 -8.88
C PRO A 36 -4.25 -31.38 -8.96
N GLN A 37 -5.29 -31.88 -8.30
CA GLN A 37 -6.64 -31.27 -8.34
C GLN A 37 -6.69 -29.91 -7.63
N LEU A 38 -5.91 -29.69 -6.57
CA LEU A 38 -5.77 -28.37 -5.94
C LEU A 38 -5.02 -27.39 -6.85
N ALA A 39 -3.98 -27.87 -7.52
CA ALA A 39 -3.21 -27.07 -8.48
C ALA A 39 -4.08 -26.65 -9.67
N GLU A 40 -4.85 -27.59 -10.22
CA GLU A 40 -5.81 -27.37 -11.32
C GLU A 40 -6.83 -26.30 -10.94
N LEU A 41 -7.51 -26.44 -9.79
CA LEU A 41 -8.52 -25.49 -9.35
C LEU A 41 -7.96 -24.07 -9.12
N ALA A 42 -6.76 -23.96 -8.53
CA ALA A 42 -6.11 -22.67 -8.33
C ALA A 42 -5.68 -22.01 -9.65
N ALA A 43 -5.10 -22.80 -10.56
CA ALA A 43 -4.68 -22.34 -11.88
C ALA A 43 -5.88 -21.96 -12.76
N ALA A 44 -6.96 -22.73 -12.71
CA ALA A 44 -8.21 -22.45 -13.41
C ALA A 44 -8.84 -21.13 -12.94
N ARG A 45 -8.83 -20.84 -11.63
CA ARG A 45 -9.29 -19.54 -11.09
C ARG A 45 -8.44 -18.38 -11.61
N ALA A 46 -7.11 -18.49 -11.55
CA ALA A 46 -6.22 -17.44 -12.05
C ALA A 46 -6.37 -17.26 -13.58
N GLY A 47 -6.48 -18.35 -14.34
CA GLY A 47 -6.72 -18.32 -15.78
C GLY A 47 -8.06 -17.68 -16.14
N ALA A 48 -9.13 -18.03 -15.41
CA ALA A 48 -10.47 -17.47 -15.59
C ALA A 48 -10.48 -15.95 -15.39
N GLN A 49 -9.88 -15.45 -14.31
CA GLN A 49 -9.75 -14.01 -14.07
C GLN A 49 -8.94 -13.30 -15.17
N PHE A 50 -7.85 -13.93 -15.64
CA PHE A 50 -7.03 -13.38 -16.70
C PHE A 50 -7.80 -13.22 -18.01
N ILE A 51 -8.47 -14.29 -18.47
CA ILE A 51 -9.19 -14.25 -19.75
C ILE A 51 -10.42 -13.36 -19.67
N GLN A 52 -11.07 -13.29 -18.51
CA GLN A 52 -12.19 -12.38 -18.29
C GLN A 52 -11.75 -10.91 -18.35
N ALA A 53 -10.55 -10.58 -17.86
CA ALA A 53 -9.99 -9.24 -17.97
C ALA A 53 -9.65 -8.85 -19.42
N GLU A 54 -9.56 -9.82 -20.34
CA GLU A 54 -9.29 -9.62 -21.77
C GLU A 54 -10.52 -9.92 -22.65
N ALA A 55 -11.69 -10.13 -22.06
CA ALA A 55 -12.89 -10.61 -22.77
C ALA A 55 -13.35 -9.68 -23.91
N GLU A 56 -13.07 -8.37 -23.81
CA GLU A 56 -13.39 -7.40 -24.86
C GLU A 56 -12.48 -7.53 -26.09
N ALA A 57 -11.24 -7.99 -25.90
CA ALA A 57 -10.30 -8.23 -26.99
C ALA A 57 -10.62 -9.53 -27.77
N LEU A 58 -11.44 -10.41 -27.20
CA LEU A 58 -11.85 -11.67 -27.83
C LEU A 58 -13.01 -11.46 -28.81
N SER A 59 -12.90 -12.06 -29.99
CA SER A 59 -13.98 -12.21 -30.94
C SER A 59 -15.13 -13.06 -30.35
N LYS A 60 -16.30 -13.00 -30.98
CA LYS A 60 -17.44 -13.86 -30.59
C LYS A 60 -17.11 -15.35 -30.71
N ALA A 61 -16.34 -15.73 -31.73
CA ALA A 61 -15.94 -17.12 -31.95
C ALA A 61 -15.00 -17.62 -30.86
N GLU A 62 -14.02 -16.80 -30.44
CA GLU A 62 -13.09 -17.12 -29.34
C GLU A 62 -13.82 -17.17 -27.99
N ARG A 63 -14.82 -16.33 -27.76
CA ARG A 63 -15.64 -16.41 -26.54
C ARG A 63 -16.51 -17.67 -26.50
N ALA A 64 -17.03 -18.12 -27.63
CA ALA A 64 -17.91 -19.28 -27.72
C ALA A 64 -17.22 -20.61 -27.40
N VAL A 65 -15.88 -20.64 -27.43
CA VAL A 65 -15.05 -21.84 -27.23
C VAL A 65 -14.38 -21.86 -25.85
N LEU A 66 -14.59 -20.83 -25.03
CA LEU A 66 -14.13 -20.82 -23.65
C LEU A 66 -14.88 -21.89 -22.83
N PRO A 67 -14.21 -22.54 -21.86
CA PRO A 67 -14.88 -23.50 -21.01
C PRO A 67 -16.04 -22.90 -20.21
N GLY A 68 -17.12 -23.64 -20.04
CA GLY A 68 -18.32 -23.19 -19.31
C GLY A 68 -18.10 -22.86 -17.83
N TRP A 69 -16.92 -23.16 -17.29
CA TRP A 69 -16.54 -22.81 -15.92
C TRP A 69 -15.89 -21.42 -15.78
N VAL A 70 -15.48 -20.77 -16.87
CA VAL A 70 -14.68 -19.53 -16.83
C VAL A 70 -15.36 -18.42 -16.03
N GLU A 71 -16.62 -18.11 -16.33
CA GLU A 71 -17.32 -17.00 -15.67
C GLU A 71 -17.44 -17.22 -14.15
N SER A 72 -17.84 -18.42 -13.73
CA SER A 72 -17.98 -18.74 -12.30
C SER A 72 -16.64 -18.81 -11.57
N MET A 73 -15.57 -19.28 -12.23
CA MET A 73 -14.24 -19.34 -11.63
C MET A 73 -13.57 -17.96 -11.52
N ALA A 74 -13.94 -17.01 -12.39
CA ALA A 74 -13.48 -15.62 -12.35
C ALA A 74 -14.13 -14.80 -11.22
N GLY A 75 -15.30 -15.23 -10.73
CA GLY A 75 -16.09 -14.49 -9.75
C GLY A 75 -15.44 -14.33 -8.36
N ASP A 76 -15.87 -13.30 -7.64
CA ASP A 76 -15.40 -12.99 -6.28
C ASP A 76 -15.86 -14.02 -5.25
N VAL A 77 -17.03 -14.64 -5.48
CA VAL A 77 -17.62 -15.66 -4.61
C VAL A 77 -17.31 -17.04 -5.14
N ALA A 78 -16.86 -17.94 -4.26
CA ALA A 78 -16.53 -19.30 -4.64
C ALA A 78 -17.78 -20.07 -5.12
N PRO A 79 -17.71 -20.79 -6.26
CA PRO A 79 -18.82 -21.63 -6.72
C PRO A 79 -19.30 -22.66 -5.68
N PRO A 80 -20.55 -23.14 -5.78
CA PRO A 80 -21.03 -24.22 -4.94
C PRO A 80 -20.31 -25.55 -5.25
N VAL A 81 -20.33 -26.51 -4.31
CA VAL A 81 -19.68 -27.83 -4.49
C VAL A 81 -20.15 -28.55 -5.76
N ALA A 82 -21.45 -28.46 -6.07
CA ALA A 82 -22.03 -29.07 -7.26
C ALA A 82 -21.39 -28.58 -8.57
N PHE A 83 -21.02 -27.29 -8.62
CA PHE A 83 -20.31 -26.74 -9.77
C PHE A 83 -18.92 -27.36 -9.93
N PHE A 84 -18.18 -27.49 -8.83
CA PHE A 84 -16.86 -28.12 -8.89
C PHE A 84 -16.95 -29.58 -9.33
N ASN A 85 -17.91 -30.35 -8.81
CA ASN A 85 -18.12 -31.74 -9.21
C ASN A 85 -18.52 -31.89 -10.69
N GLN A 86 -19.16 -30.87 -11.27
CA GLN A 86 -19.54 -30.87 -12.68
C GLN A 86 -18.33 -30.70 -13.60
N TYR A 87 -17.38 -29.83 -13.23
CA TYR A 87 -16.31 -29.39 -14.13
C TYR A 87 -14.92 -29.93 -13.78
N PHE A 88 -14.71 -30.37 -12.54
CA PHE A 88 -13.39 -30.73 -12.01
C PHE A 88 -13.45 -32.07 -11.25
N GLY A 89 -12.38 -32.85 -11.33
CA GLY A 89 -12.25 -34.16 -10.65
C GLY A 89 -11.83 -34.07 -9.18
N ALA A 90 -12.10 -32.95 -8.50
CA ALA A 90 -11.61 -32.69 -7.15
C ALA A 90 -12.48 -33.35 -6.07
N SER A 91 -11.84 -33.82 -5.00
CA SER A 91 -12.53 -34.36 -3.82
C SER A 91 -13.21 -33.25 -3.01
N ASN A 92 -14.17 -33.64 -2.14
CA ASN A 92 -14.83 -32.70 -1.23
C ASN A 92 -13.84 -31.95 -0.32
N ALA A 93 -12.74 -32.59 0.10
CA ALA A 93 -11.72 -31.96 0.93
C ALA A 93 -10.94 -30.88 0.15
N GLU A 94 -10.65 -31.14 -1.12
CA GLU A 94 -9.94 -30.20 -1.99
C GLU A 94 -10.83 -29.01 -2.37
N ILE A 95 -12.10 -29.27 -2.68
CA ILE A 95 -13.10 -28.22 -2.91
C ILE A 95 -13.26 -27.36 -1.66
N ALA A 96 -13.39 -27.97 -0.47
CA ALA A 96 -13.48 -27.24 0.78
C ALA A 96 -12.24 -26.33 0.98
N ARG A 97 -11.05 -26.86 0.69
CA ARG A 97 -9.80 -26.09 0.79
C ARG A 97 -9.77 -24.90 -0.17
N ILE A 98 -10.11 -25.10 -1.45
CA ILE A 98 -10.12 -24.02 -2.45
C ILE A 98 -11.13 -22.94 -2.08
N ARG A 99 -12.32 -23.33 -1.62
CA ARG A 99 -13.35 -22.39 -1.16
C ARG A 99 -12.91 -21.60 0.07
N GLU A 100 -12.21 -22.23 1.02
CA GLU A 100 -11.66 -21.56 2.21
C GLU A 100 -10.65 -20.45 1.84
N VAL A 101 -9.83 -20.66 0.81
CA VAL A 101 -8.77 -19.72 0.42
C VAL A 101 -9.12 -18.87 -0.82
N TRP A 102 -10.36 -18.94 -1.31
CA TRP A 102 -10.79 -18.38 -2.59
C TRP A 102 -10.44 -16.91 -2.79
N ALA A 103 -10.69 -16.07 -1.78
CA ALA A 103 -10.39 -14.64 -1.81
C ALA A 103 -8.89 -14.31 -1.84
N LEU A 104 -8.01 -15.29 -1.60
CA LEU A 104 -6.55 -15.15 -1.64
C LEU A 104 -5.92 -15.79 -2.90
N LEU A 105 -6.75 -16.44 -3.72
CA LEU A 105 -6.37 -17.01 -5.01
C LEU A 105 -6.79 -16.07 -6.15
N GLY A 106 -6.00 -16.05 -7.22
CA GLY A 106 -6.30 -15.24 -8.39
C GLY A 106 -5.07 -14.72 -9.10
N THR A 107 -5.28 -13.76 -9.99
CA THR A 107 -4.21 -13.03 -10.69
C THR A 107 -3.61 -11.94 -9.80
N ALA A 108 -2.42 -11.45 -10.17
CA ALA A 108 -1.74 -10.39 -9.43
C ALA A 108 -2.58 -9.10 -9.40
N GLU A 109 -3.19 -8.73 -10.53
CA GLU A 109 -4.04 -7.55 -10.67
C GLU A 109 -5.29 -7.62 -9.79
N ALA A 110 -6.04 -8.73 -9.83
CA ALA A 110 -7.25 -8.89 -9.04
C ALA A 110 -6.95 -8.84 -7.53
N LEU A 111 -5.85 -9.48 -7.09
CA LEU A 111 -5.47 -9.46 -5.69
C LEU A 111 -4.96 -8.07 -5.24
N MET A 112 -4.26 -7.34 -6.11
CA MET A 112 -3.84 -5.97 -5.84
C MET A 112 -5.00 -4.96 -5.78
N GLU A 113 -6.17 -5.27 -6.33
CA GLU A 113 -7.36 -4.41 -6.24
C GLU A 113 -8.02 -4.44 -4.84
N THR A 114 -7.63 -5.39 -3.98
CA THR A 114 -8.22 -5.56 -2.64
C THR A 114 -7.51 -4.75 -1.55
N GLY A 115 -8.18 -4.47 -0.42
CA GLY A 115 -7.50 -3.87 0.74
C GLY A 115 -7.08 -2.41 0.53
N GLY A 116 -7.96 -1.62 -0.07
CA GLY A 116 -7.89 -0.17 -0.20
C GLY A 116 -9.31 0.40 -0.11
N ASP A 117 -9.48 1.67 -0.43
CA ASP A 117 -10.80 2.31 -0.55
C ASP A 117 -11.21 2.46 -2.02
N ILE A 118 -12.34 3.13 -2.27
CA ILE A 118 -12.93 3.35 -3.59
C ILE A 118 -11.94 3.90 -4.63
N ARG A 119 -10.87 4.60 -4.24
CA ARG A 119 -9.87 5.14 -5.16
C ARG A 119 -8.97 4.05 -5.75
N LEU A 120 -8.87 2.89 -5.08
CA LEU A 120 -8.19 1.70 -5.58
C LEU A 120 -9.07 0.91 -6.57
N ALA A 121 -10.39 1.01 -6.42
CA ALA A 121 -11.35 0.26 -7.23
C ALA A 121 -11.14 0.52 -8.73
N ARG A 122 -11.20 -0.56 -9.52
CA ARG A 122 -11.05 -0.54 -10.97
C ARG A 122 -12.36 -0.13 -11.64
N ASP A 123 -12.31 0.83 -12.56
CA ASP A 123 -13.41 1.09 -13.48
C ASP A 123 -13.50 -0.08 -14.49
N PRO A 124 -14.65 -0.78 -14.59
CA PRO A 124 -14.79 -1.94 -15.45
C PRO A 124 -14.65 -1.63 -16.94
N ARG A 125 -14.88 -0.38 -17.37
CA ARG A 125 -14.76 0.06 -18.78
C ARG A 125 -13.33 0.43 -19.16
N THR A 126 -12.59 1.06 -18.26
CA THR A 126 -11.23 1.54 -18.57
C THR A 126 -10.13 0.62 -18.06
N ALA A 127 -10.46 -0.29 -17.13
CA ALA A 127 -9.51 -1.09 -16.35
C ALA A 127 -8.46 -0.25 -15.58
N LEU A 128 -8.80 1.02 -15.29
CA LEU A 128 -7.99 1.95 -14.50
C LEU A 128 -8.70 2.26 -13.19
N ASN A 129 -7.93 2.58 -12.16
CA ASN A 129 -8.47 3.03 -10.88
C ASN A 129 -8.71 4.54 -10.84
N GLY A 130 -9.12 5.07 -9.69
CA GLY A 130 -9.39 6.50 -9.47
C GLY A 130 -8.19 7.43 -9.71
N TYR A 131 -6.98 6.89 -9.87
CA TYR A 131 -5.78 7.64 -10.26
C TYR A 131 -5.40 7.51 -11.73
N GLY A 132 -6.23 6.84 -12.55
CA GLY A 132 -5.91 6.56 -13.95
C GLY A 132 -4.79 5.53 -14.14
N CYS A 133 -4.49 4.74 -13.11
CA CYS A 133 -3.42 3.74 -13.12
C CYS A 133 -3.97 2.32 -13.27
N SER A 134 -3.18 1.42 -13.85
CA SER A 134 -3.51 0.00 -13.94
C SER A 134 -2.62 -0.83 -13.02
N HIS A 135 -3.20 -1.90 -12.46
CA HIS A 135 -2.44 -2.97 -11.80
C HIS A 135 -1.73 -3.89 -12.79
N ARG A 136 -1.98 -3.75 -14.11
CA ARG A 136 -1.27 -4.44 -15.18
C ARG A 136 -0.25 -3.51 -15.86
N PRO A 137 0.84 -4.06 -16.43
CA PRO A 137 1.74 -3.30 -17.27
C PRO A 137 1.04 -2.64 -18.47
N ARG A 138 1.45 -1.40 -18.76
CA ARG A 138 0.97 -0.63 -19.92
C ARG A 138 2.17 -0.09 -20.70
N PRO A 139 2.93 -0.93 -21.43
CA PRO A 139 4.14 -0.51 -22.14
C PRO A 139 3.89 0.56 -23.20
N TRP A 140 2.65 0.68 -23.70
CA TRP A 140 2.24 1.72 -24.65
C TRP A 140 1.92 3.07 -24.00
N ALA A 141 1.80 3.14 -22.66
CA ALA A 141 1.44 4.37 -21.97
C ALA A 141 2.69 5.21 -21.65
N VAL A 142 2.70 6.46 -22.10
CA VAL A 142 3.68 7.45 -21.65
C VAL A 142 3.27 7.94 -20.26
N THR A 143 4.10 7.69 -19.24
CA THR A 143 3.78 7.99 -17.84
C THR A 143 4.73 9.02 -17.26
N PHE A 144 4.21 10.23 -16.99
CA PHE A 144 4.93 11.29 -16.26
C PHE A 144 4.49 11.41 -14.79
N ALA A 145 3.69 10.45 -14.31
CA ALA A 145 3.18 10.45 -12.94
C ALA A 145 4.28 10.03 -11.96
N SER A 146 4.65 10.94 -11.04
CA SER A 146 5.71 10.70 -10.04
C SER A 146 5.31 11.05 -8.60
N SER A 147 4.15 11.69 -8.40
CA SER A 147 3.77 12.30 -7.13
C SER A 147 2.47 11.78 -6.50
N THR A 148 1.75 10.91 -7.20
CA THR A 148 0.47 10.32 -6.75
C THR A 148 0.50 8.80 -6.84
N ALA A 149 0.56 8.26 -8.07
CA ALA A 149 0.52 6.83 -8.37
C ALA A 149 1.14 6.54 -9.74
N SER A 150 1.56 5.31 -9.99
CA SER A 150 1.98 4.81 -11.31
C SER A 150 1.25 3.51 -11.64
N SER A 151 1.07 3.23 -12.94
CA SER A 151 0.71 1.87 -13.37
C SER A 151 1.85 0.91 -13.05
N SER A 152 1.53 -0.36 -12.83
CA SER A 152 2.56 -1.37 -12.56
C SER A 152 3.52 -1.46 -13.74
N SER A 153 4.82 -1.45 -13.49
CA SER A 153 5.82 -1.83 -14.49
C SER A 153 5.81 -3.34 -14.72
N GLU A 154 6.44 -3.82 -15.79
CA GLU A 154 6.63 -5.27 -16.02
C GLU A 154 7.43 -5.92 -14.88
N ARG A 155 8.51 -5.28 -14.43
CA ARG A 155 9.34 -5.73 -13.30
C ARG A 155 8.55 -5.79 -12.00
N GLY A 156 7.75 -4.77 -11.72
CA GLY A 156 6.89 -4.70 -10.55
C GLY A 156 5.86 -5.81 -10.60
N TYR A 157 5.14 -5.94 -11.70
CA TYR A 157 4.12 -6.97 -11.90
C TYR A 157 4.69 -8.39 -11.78
N GLU A 158 5.85 -8.68 -12.37
CA GLU A 158 6.52 -9.98 -12.22
C GLU A 158 6.87 -10.27 -10.75
N ALA A 159 7.35 -9.27 -10.01
CA ALA A 159 7.63 -9.45 -8.58
C ALA A 159 6.36 -9.72 -7.77
N VAL A 160 5.24 -9.07 -8.11
CA VAL A 160 3.94 -9.34 -7.50
C VAL A 160 3.47 -10.76 -7.84
N ASP A 161 3.52 -11.17 -9.10
CA ASP A 161 3.10 -12.50 -9.55
C ASP A 161 3.92 -13.60 -8.85
N ARG A 162 5.25 -13.44 -8.77
CA ARG A 162 6.08 -14.36 -7.98
C ARG A 162 5.69 -14.39 -6.50
N ALA A 163 5.31 -13.26 -5.91
CA ALA A 163 4.87 -13.21 -4.51
C ALA A 163 3.50 -13.87 -4.31
N ARG A 164 2.56 -13.69 -5.25
CA ARG A 164 1.25 -14.36 -5.23
C ARG A 164 1.43 -15.87 -5.32
N LEU A 165 2.25 -16.37 -6.26
CA LEU A 165 2.49 -17.80 -6.45
C LEU A 165 3.10 -18.45 -5.20
N ARG A 166 4.06 -17.77 -4.52
CA ARG A 166 4.61 -18.25 -3.24
C ARG A 166 3.54 -18.34 -2.14
N THR A 167 2.61 -17.40 -2.10
CA THR A 167 1.53 -17.38 -1.10
C THR A 167 0.49 -18.45 -1.41
N THR A 168 0.05 -18.55 -2.67
CA THR A 168 -0.81 -19.64 -3.16
C THR A 168 -0.22 -21.00 -2.84
N LEU A 169 1.07 -21.23 -3.10
CA LEU A 169 1.74 -22.49 -2.77
C LEU A 169 1.62 -22.85 -1.28
N ARG A 170 1.77 -21.87 -0.38
CA ARG A 170 1.62 -22.08 1.07
C ARG A 170 0.17 -22.41 1.43
N LEU A 171 -0.80 -21.76 0.80
CA LEU A 171 -2.22 -22.04 0.97
C LEU A 171 -2.56 -23.44 0.47
N LEU A 172 -2.15 -23.84 -0.73
CA LEU A 172 -2.50 -25.15 -1.28
C LEU A 172 -1.85 -26.32 -0.52
N ARG A 173 -0.73 -26.10 0.18
CA ARG A 173 -0.09 -27.08 1.08
C ARG A 173 -0.70 -27.13 2.50
N GLY A 174 -1.91 -26.60 2.70
CA GLY A 174 -2.61 -26.64 3.98
C GLY A 174 -2.18 -25.59 5.00
N GLY A 175 -1.39 -24.58 4.62
CA GLY A 175 -1.01 -23.49 5.51
C GLY A 175 -2.18 -22.57 5.86
N SER A 176 -2.31 -22.13 7.12
CA SER A 176 -3.36 -21.18 7.53
C SER A 176 -3.37 -19.91 6.67
N SER A 177 -4.55 -19.48 6.21
CA SER A 177 -4.74 -18.25 5.43
C SER A 177 -4.09 -17.04 6.09
N ARG A 178 -4.35 -16.87 7.39
CA ARG A 178 -3.76 -15.79 8.19
C ARG A 178 -2.24 -15.89 8.27
N ALA A 179 -1.69 -17.10 8.44
CA ALA A 179 -0.24 -17.29 8.50
C ALA A 179 0.44 -16.96 7.14
N ALA A 180 -0.19 -17.34 6.03
CA ALA A 180 0.30 -17.04 4.68
C ALA A 180 0.33 -15.52 4.42
N VAL A 181 -0.77 -14.82 4.71
CA VAL A 181 -0.86 -13.35 4.56
C VAL A 181 0.12 -12.62 5.47
N ARG A 182 0.21 -13.00 6.74
CA ARG A 182 1.20 -12.44 7.67
C ARG A 182 2.63 -12.68 7.21
N GLY A 183 2.91 -13.84 6.61
CA GLY A 183 4.18 -14.13 5.97
C GLY A 183 4.51 -13.13 4.86
N ALA A 184 3.55 -12.84 3.97
CA ALA A 184 3.72 -11.85 2.90
C ALA A 184 3.96 -10.43 3.45
N LEU A 185 3.23 -10.00 4.47
CA LEU A 185 3.44 -8.71 5.14
C LEU A 185 4.83 -8.62 5.80
N ASN A 186 5.31 -9.71 6.40
CA ASN A 186 6.65 -9.77 6.99
C ASN A 186 7.77 -9.79 5.93
N GLU A 187 7.53 -10.37 4.75
CA GLU A 187 8.43 -10.22 3.60
C GLU A 187 8.55 -8.73 3.19
N VAL A 188 7.44 -7.98 3.20
CA VAL A 188 7.45 -6.53 2.91
C VAL A 188 8.23 -5.74 3.96
N ARG A 189 7.96 -5.93 5.26
CA ARG A 189 8.67 -5.21 6.33
C ARG A 189 10.19 -5.41 6.24
N ARG A 190 10.64 -6.66 6.04
CA ARG A 190 12.06 -6.96 5.82
C ARG A 190 12.61 -6.29 4.57
N GLY A 191 11.83 -6.27 3.49
CA GLY A 191 12.19 -5.57 2.26
C GLY A 191 12.41 -4.08 2.47
N LEU A 192 11.50 -3.42 3.20
CA LEU A 192 11.59 -2.00 3.55
C LEU A 192 12.79 -1.70 4.43
N VAL A 193 12.97 -2.46 5.51
CA VAL A 193 14.12 -2.32 6.43
C VAL A 193 15.44 -2.45 5.67
N ASN A 194 15.57 -3.48 4.82
CA ASN A 194 16.77 -3.70 4.03
C ASN A 194 16.98 -2.58 2.98
N GLY A 195 15.92 -2.20 2.26
CA GLY A 195 15.99 -1.18 1.21
C GLY A 195 16.34 0.21 1.74
N LEU A 196 15.92 0.51 2.96
CA LEU A 196 16.22 1.78 3.65
C LEU A 196 17.48 1.71 4.52
N GLY A 197 18.22 0.59 4.50
CA GLY A 197 19.43 0.42 5.31
C GLY A 197 19.19 0.64 6.80
N LEU A 198 18.07 0.16 7.31
CA LEU A 198 17.68 0.27 8.73
C LEU A 198 18.08 -1.00 9.51
N PRO A 199 18.23 -0.90 10.85
CA PRO A 199 18.42 -2.07 11.69
C PRO A 199 17.28 -3.10 11.53
N ARG A 200 17.59 -4.39 11.67
CA ARG A 200 16.65 -5.49 11.39
C ARG A 200 15.40 -5.44 12.28
N GLU A 201 15.56 -4.90 13.47
CA GLU A 201 14.56 -4.74 14.52
C GLU A 201 13.72 -3.46 14.38
N SER A 202 13.97 -2.62 13.37
CA SER A 202 13.17 -1.42 13.13
C SER A 202 11.69 -1.77 12.96
N ALA A 203 10.84 -1.08 13.73
CA ALA A 203 9.41 -1.29 13.71
C ALA A 203 8.79 -0.59 12.50
N VAL A 204 8.06 -1.36 11.69
CA VAL A 204 7.34 -0.87 10.51
C VAL A 204 5.88 -1.31 10.59
N VAL A 205 4.98 -0.33 10.56
CA VAL A 205 3.55 -0.55 10.39
C VAL A 205 3.22 -0.34 8.93
N LEU A 206 2.47 -1.25 8.33
CA LEU A 206 2.03 -1.15 6.95
C LEU A 206 0.65 -0.48 6.93
N ALA A 207 0.42 0.40 5.97
CA ALA A 207 -0.82 1.15 5.84
C ALA A 207 -1.29 1.10 4.38
N ALA A 208 -2.61 1.10 4.16
CA ALA A 208 -3.14 1.00 2.80
C ALA A 208 -2.68 2.17 1.92
N SER A 209 -2.63 3.41 2.42
CA SER A 209 -2.14 4.56 1.67
C SER A 209 -1.33 5.52 2.54
N GLY A 210 -0.82 6.60 1.93
CA GLY A 210 -0.23 7.72 2.68
C GLY A 210 -1.25 8.39 3.61
N THR A 211 -2.52 8.48 3.22
CA THR A 211 -3.58 9.03 4.08
C THR A 211 -3.88 8.12 5.28
N ASP A 212 -3.89 6.80 5.08
CA ASP A 212 -4.01 5.85 6.19
C ASP A 212 -2.80 5.95 7.14
N SER A 213 -1.61 6.20 6.60
CA SER A 213 -0.39 6.44 7.39
C SER A 213 -0.52 7.69 8.27
N GLU A 214 -1.23 8.72 7.79
CA GLU A 214 -1.51 9.92 8.58
C GLU A 214 -2.56 9.70 9.68
N LEU A 215 -3.59 8.91 9.40
CA LEU A 215 -4.54 8.49 10.44
C LEU A 215 -3.82 7.67 11.54
N LEU A 216 -2.89 6.79 11.13
CA LEU A 216 -2.04 6.05 12.06
C LEU A 216 -1.16 7.00 12.89
N ALA A 217 -0.59 8.04 12.31
CA ALA A 217 0.23 9.01 13.05
C ALA A 217 -0.57 9.66 14.19
N LEU A 218 -1.81 10.09 13.92
CA LEU A 218 -2.72 10.58 14.97
C LEU A 218 -3.03 9.48 16.00
N ALA A 219 -3.28 8.25 15.56
CA ALA A 219 -3.58 7.13 16.45
C ALA A 219 -2.42 6.82 17.42
N LEU A 220 -1.17 6.94 16.95
CA LEU A 220 0.03 6.76 17.77
C LEU A 220 0.15 7.85 18.85
N THR A 221 -0.24 9.10 18.54
CA THR A 221 -0.31 10.17 19.55
C THR A 221 -1.42 9.93 20.57
N CYS A 222 -2.58 9.40 20.14
CA CYS A 222 -3.70 9.07 21.04
C CYS A 222 -3.47 7.85 21.95
N MET A 223 -2.41 7.07 21.75
CA MET A 223 -2.10 5.89 22.58
C MET A 223 -1.95 6.25 24.06
N GLY A 224 -2.48 5.37 24.92
CA GLY A 224 -2.43 5.55 26.38
C GLY A 224 -3.63 6.31 26.96
N GLY A 225 -4.63 6.63 26.12
CA GLY A 225 -5.85 7.31 26.58
C GLY A 225 -5.62 8.77 26.95
N ALA A 226 -4.74 9.46 26.21
CA ALA A 226 -4.46 10.87 26.45
C ALA A 226 -5.76 11.70 26.40
N GLU A 227 -6.24 12.12 27.57
CA GLU A 227 -7.37 13.04 27.70
C GLU A 227 -7.01 14.48 27.32
N THR A 228 -5.75 14.69 26.95
CA THR A 228 -5.22 15.96 26.48
C THR A 228 -5.76 16.30 25.09
N ALA A 229 -6.30 17.51 24.94
CA ALA A 229 -6.69 18.04 23.63
C ALA A 229 -5.48 18.05 22.68
N ILE A 230 -5.69 17.76 21.40
CA ILE A 230 -4.62 17.68 20.41
C ILE A 230 -4.59 18.95 19.56
N LEU A 231 -3.39 19.41 19.22
CA LEU A 231 -3.15 20.35 18.13
C LEU A 231 -2.28 19.65 17.08
N ASN A 232 -2.87 19.40 15.92
CA ASN A 232 -2.15 18.87 14.77
C ASN A 232 -1.76 20.02 13.85
N ILE A 233 -0.46 20.19 13.60
CA ILE A 233 0.11 21.24 12.75
C ILE A 233 0.53 20.62 11.42
N LEU A 234 -0.19 20.96 10.35
CA LEU A 234 0.13 20.57 8.99
C LEU A 234 0.85 21.70 8.26
N ILE A 235 1.93 21.36 7.57
CA ILE A 235 2.65 22.27 6.69
C ILE A 235 2.15 22.02 5.26
N ALA A 236 1.73 23.09 4.57
CA ALA A 236 1.21 23.09 3.20
C ALA A 236 0.33 21.86 2.87
N PRO A 237 -0.85 21.68 3.49
CA PRO A 237 -1.71 20.53 3.22
C PRO A 237 -2.07 20.34 1.73
N GLU A 238 -2.08 21.41 0.93
CA GLU A 238 -2.23 21.40 -0.53
C GLU A 238 -1.15 20.57 -1.27
N GLU A 239 0.03 20.46 -0.67
CA GLU A 239 1.16 19.69 -1.17
C GLU A 239 1.05 18.18 -0.81
N THR A 240 0.06 17.80 0.00
CA THR A 240 -0.16 16.43 0.50
C THR A 240 -1.38 15.77 -0.14
N GLY A 241 -1.79 14.59 0.34
CA GLY A 241 -3.01 13.93 -0.14
C GLY A 241 -4.28 14.69 0.30
N ARG A 242 -5.32 14.75 -0.56
CA ARG A 242 -6.59 15.43 -0.23
C ARG A 242 -7.25 14.91 1.07
N GLY A 243 -6.99 13.65 1.41
CA GLY A 243 -7.47 13.01 2.64
C GLY A 243 -6.74 13.40 3.93
N VAL A 244 -5.54 14.00 3.83
CA VAL A 244 -4.65 14.24 4.98
C VAL A 244 -5.28 15.15 6.05
N PRO A 245 -5.94 16.28 5.73
CA PRO A 245 -6.55 17.12 6.75
C PRO A 245 -7.65 16.41 7.57
N MET A 246 -8.38 15.47 6.95
CA MET A 246 -9.40 14.67 7.63
C MET A 246 -8.78 13.59 8.52
N ALA A 247 -7.80 12.84 7.97
CA ALA A 247 -7.04 11.85 8.74
C ALA A 247 -6.36 12.47 9.97
N ALA A 248 -5.77 13.67 9.81
CA ALA A 248 -5.14 14.46 10.86
C ALA A 248 -6.10 14.94 11.95
N ARG A 249 -7.42 14.98 11.68
CA ARG A 249 -8.49 15.30 12.63
C ARG A 249 -9.18 14.06 13.20
N GLY A 250 -8.86 12.86 12.72
CA GLY A 250 -9.55 11.64 13.10
C GLY A 250 -10.96 11.54 12.51
N THR A 251 -11.16 12.05 11.28
CA THR A 251 -12.41 11.91 10.53
C THR A 251 -12.23 11.06 9.27
N HIS A 252 -13.32 10.44 8.81
CA HIS A 252 -13.31 9.61 7.61
C HIS A 252 -12.99 10.45 6.36
N PHE A 253 -12.07 9.97 5.51
CA PHE A 253 -11.54 10.69 4.34
C PHE A 253 -11.94 10.10 2.98
N ALA A 254 -12.80 9.09 3.01
CA ALA A 254 -13.41 8.41 1.88
C ALA A 254 -14.82 7.93 2.29
N VAL A 255 -15.54 7.29 1.37
CA VAL A 255 -16.87 6.69 1.63
C VAL A 255 -16.79 5.24 2.10
N ASP A 256 -15.61 4.64 1.99
CA ASP A 256 -15.27 3.30 2.43
C ASP A 256 -13.84 3.28 2.99
N THR A 257 -13.47 2.17 3.62
CA THR A 257 -12.18 2.02 4.32
C THR A 257 -11.38 0.84 3.78
N ALA A 258 -10.09 0.78 4.13
CA ALA A 258 -9.20 -0.27 3.65
C ALA A 258 -9.59 -1.71 4.05
N LEU A 259 -10.47 -1.89 5.05
CA LEU A 259 -11.06 -3.18 5.41
C LEU A 259 -12.50 -3.38 4.91
N GLY A 260 -12.99 -2.50 4.03
CA GLY A 260 -14.28 -2.65 3.35
C GLY A 260 -15.49 -2.21 4.17
N HIS A 261 -15.33 -1.35 5.17
CA HIS A 261 -16.46 -0.73 5.86
C HIS A 261 -16.94 0.50 5.11
N ASP A 262 -18.25 0.58 4.84
CA ASP A 262 -18.94 1.80 4.41
C ASP A 262 -18.96 2.82 5.54
N VAL A 263 -18.59 4.06 5.24
CA VAL A 263 -18.45 5.15 6.21
C VAL A 263 -18.93 6.46 5.63
N THR A 264 -19.38 7.36 6.51
CA THR A 264 -19.80 8.70 6.09
C THR A 264 -18.58 9.60 5.97
N TYR A 265 -18.34 10.13 4.77
CA TYR A 265 -17.27 11.10 4.52
C TYR A 265 -17.31 12.27 5.52
N GLU A 266 -16.15 12.65 6.06
CA GLU A 266 -15.93 13.66 7.10
C GLU A 266 -16.55 13.39 8.49
N ALA A 267 -17.24 12.25 8.69
CA ALA A 267 -17.74 11.89 10.02
C ALA A 267 -16.59 11.53 10.99
N PRO A 268 -16.75 11.74 12.31
CA PRO A 268 -15.76 11.35 13.31
C PRO A 268 -15.50 9.84 13.34
N ILE A 269 -14.23 9.45 13.49
CA ILE A 269 -13.83 8.06 13.67
C ILE A 269 -13.83 7.72 15.16
N ALA A 270 -14.47 6.63 15.54
CA ALA A 270 -14.61 6.22 16.94
C ALA A 270 -13.26 6.12 17.68
N GLY A 271 -13.19 6.64 18.91
CA GLY A 271 -11.98 6.62 19.74
C GLY A 271 -10.93 7.68 19.39
N PHE A 272 -11.12 8.46 18.31
CA PHE A 272 -10.35 9.68 18.08
C PHE A 272 -11.02 10.87 18.77
N ARG A 273 -10.22 11.88 19.09
CA ARG A 273 -10.67 13.05 19.84
C ARG A 273 -11.46 14.03 18.96
N PRO A 274 -12.70 14.39 19.31
CA PRO A 274 -13.50 15.34 18.52
C PRO A 274 -12.98 16.79 18.62
N ASP A 275 -12.19 17.11 19.64
CA ASP A 275 -11.57 18.44 19.86
C ASP A 275 -10.13 18.54 19.32
N THR A 276 -9.72 17.60 18.45
CA THR A 276 -8.46 17.67 17.70
C THR A 276 -8.46 18.92 16.82
N ALA A 277 -7.69 19.92 17.22
CA ALA A 277 -7.54 21.15 16.45
C ALA A 277 -6.52 20.94 15.32
N LEU A 278 -6.77 21.60 14.18
CA LEU A 278 -5.86 21.60 13.03
C LEU A 278 -5.35 23.02 12.79
N ALA A 279 -4.03 23.20 12.78
CA ALA A 279 -3.38 24.41 12.32
C ALA A 279 -2.65 24.14 11.01
N ASN A 280 -2.83 25.04 10.04
CA ASN A 280 -2.17 24.94 8.74
C ASN A 280 -1.13 26.05 8.60
N ILE A 281 0.09 25.70 8.18
CA ILE A 281 1.15 26.65 7.89
C ILE A 281 1.45 26.59 6.40
N ALA A 282 1.10 27.65 5.67
CA ALA A 282 1.33 27.74 4.24
C ALA A 282 2.82 27.93 3.92
N LEU A 283 3.28 27.32 2.83
CA LEU A 283 4.63 27.55 2.28
C LEU A 283 4.63 28.55 1.12
N ARG A 284 3.45 28.96 0.66
CA ARG A 284 3.28 29.91 -0.42
C ARG A 284 2.41 31.08 0.01
N GLU A 285 2.70 32.23 -0.55
CA GLU A 285 1.78 33.36 -0.59
C GLU A 285 0.58 33.05 -1.48
N LYS A 286 -0.46 33.89 -1.39
CA LYS A 286 -1.68 33.72 -2.20
C LYS A 286 -1.43 33.78 -3.71
N ASP A 287 -0.35 34.44 -4.14
CA ASP A 287 0.08 34.52 -5.53
C ASP A 287 0.93 33.31 -5.98
N GLY A 288 1.22 32.38 -5.08
CA GLY A 288 2.02 31.18 -5.32
C GLY A 288 3.51 31.33 -5.03
N THR A 289 3.99 32.54 -4.71
CA THR A 289 5.39 32.80 -4.34
C THR A 289 5.78 32.03 -3.08
N LEU A 290 6.98 31.45 -3.05
CA LEU A 290 7.46 30.73 -1.87
C LEU A 290 7.78 31.70 -0.72
N ARG A 291 7.31 31.34 0.47
CA ARG A 291 7.66 32.03 1.72
C ARG A 291 9.08 31.66 2.14
N GLY A 292 9.76 32.58 2.84
CA GLY A 292 11.11 32.34 3.32
C GLY A 292 11.15 31.31 4.45
N ASP A 293 12.09 30.36 4.39
CA ASP A 293 12.23 29.29 5.40
C ASP A 293 12.24 29.81 6.85
N ALA A 294 12.97 30.90 7.11
CA ALA A 294 13.09 31.47 8.45
C ALA A 294 11.74 31.99 8.98
N GLU A 295 10.93 32.59 8.11
CA GLU A 295 9.60 33.10 8.48
C GLU A 295 8.64 31.95 8.81
N VAL A 296 8.64 30.92 7.96
CA VAL A 296 7.85 29.69 8.17
C VAL A 296 8.27 29.01 9.48
N GLU A 297 9.57 28.89 9.73
CA GLU A 297 10.10 28.29 10.96
C GLU A 297 9.72 29.09 12.22
N VAL A 298 9.73 30.43 12.17
CA VAL A 298 9.22 31.27 13.27
C VAL A 298 7.75 30.97 13.54
N GLN A 299 6.93 30.85 12.50
CA GLN A 299 5.51 30.52 12.64
C GLN A 299 5.31 29.11 13.21
N ILE A 300 6.10 28.12 12.78
CA ILE A 300 6.06 26.75 13.30
C ILE A 300 6.39 26.76 14.80
N ARG A 301 7.50 27.39 15.20
CA ARG A 301 7.90 27.48 16.62
C ARG A 301 6.81 28.12 17.46
N ALA A 302 6.24 29.23 16.98
CA ALA A 302 5.17 29.93 17.69
C ALA A 302 3.93 29.05 17.87
N ALA A 303 3.52 28.31 16.84
CA ALA A 303 2.37 27.39 16.92
C ALA A 303 2.63 26.22 17.89
N VAL A 304 3.84 25.64 17.87
CA VAL A 304 4.24 24.58 18.80
C VAL A 304 4.24 25.09 20.25
N ALA A 305 4.90 26.20 20.53
CA ALA A 305 4.93 26.81 21.87
C ALA A 305 3.52 27.18 22.37
N ALA A 306 2.68 27.75 21.51
CA ALA A 306 1.31 28.10 21.88
C ALA A 306 0.47 26.85 22.21
N GLY A 307 0.56 25.79 21.41
CA GLY A 307 -0.13 24.53 21.68
C GLY A 307 0.30 23.89 23.00
N ILE A 308 1.61 23.81 23.24
CA ILE A 308 2.16 23.30 24.50
C ILE A 308 1.72 24.16 25.69
N GLY A 309 1.79 25.49 25.56
CA GLY A 309 1.37 26.44 26.60
C GLY A 309 -0.12 26.36 26.94
N GLN A 310 -0.97 25.94 25.99
CA GLN A 310 -2.39 25.65 26.21
C GLN A 310 -2.63 24.26 26.83
N GLY A 311 -1.57 23.53 27.16
CA GLY A 311 -1.66 22.16 27.67
C GLY A 311 -2.14 21.16 26.61
N ARG A 312 -2.01 21.46 25.32
CA ARG A 312 -2.36 20.52 24.24
C ARG A 312 -1.19 19.59 23.94
N ARG A 313 -1.51 18.36 23.51
CA ARG A 313 -0.53 17.49 22.85
C ARG A 313 -0.36 17.99 21.41
N VAL A 314 0.86 18.42 21.07
CA VAL A 314 1.16 18.95 19.73
C VAL A 314 1.76 17.86 18.84
N ILE A 315 1.28 17.78 17.60
CA ILE A 315 1.88 16.99 16.52
C ILE A 315 2.34 17.97 15.44
N LEU A 316 3.62 17.91 15.06
CA LEU A 316 4.16 18.67 13.94
C LEU A 316 4.41 17.73 12.76
N HIS A 317 3.69 17.95 11.65
CA HIS A 317 3.92 17.25 10.39
C HIS A 317 4.91 18.03 9.53
N ALA A 318 6.17 17.57 9.52
CA ALA A 318 7.21 18.04 8.63
C ALA A 318 7.06 17.41 7.23
N LEU A 319 7.27 18.19 6.18
CA LEU A 319 7.30 17.73 4.80
C LEU A 319 8.73 17.45 4.35
N ASP A 320 9.00 16.24 3.88
CA ASP A 320 10.24 15.89 3.17
C ASP A 320 9.95 15.69 1.68
N LEU A 321 10.32 16.70 0.89
CA LEU A 321 10.18 16.75 -0.57
C LEU A 321 8.76 16.48 -1.05
N SER A 322 7.92 17.51 -1.00
CA SER A 322 6.52 17.46 -1.41
C SER A 322 6.28 17.18 -2.90
N LYS A 323 5.02 17.25 -3.36
CA LYS A 323 4.69 17.13 -4.79
C LYS A 323 5.51 18.09 -5.65
N THR A 324 5.63 19.35 -5.24
CA THR A 324 6.45 20.38 -5.91
C THR A 324 7.91 20.42 -5.44
N GLY A 325 8.33 19.45 -4.62
CA GLY A 325 9.72 19.29 -4.18
C GLY A 325 10.10 20.15 -2.97
N LEU A 326 9.12 20.64 -2.20
CA LEU A 326 9.38 21.48 -1.03
C LEU A 326 9.78 20.63 0.18
N LEU A 327 10.72 21.13 0.97
CA LEU A 327 11.13 20.58 2.25
C LEU A 327 10.87 21.64 3.32
N ALA A 328 10.05 21.32 4.33
CA ALA A 328 9.78 22.26 5.41
C ALA A 328 9.29 21.56 6.70
N PRO A 329 9.81 21.94 7.88
CA PRO A 329 10.93 22.87 8.06
C PRO A 329 12.26 22.19 7.74
N ARG A 330 13.37 22.92 7.83
CA ARG A 330 14.70 22.33 7.62
C ARG A 330 15.01 21.31 8.72
N PRO A 331 15.77 20.22 8.43
CA PRO A 331 16.04 19.20 9.43
C PRO A 331 16.80 19.73 10.66
N ALA A 332 17.69 20.71 10.46
CA ALA A 332 18.39 21.37 11.56
C ALA A 332 17.44 22.16 12.49
N PHE A 333 16.32 22.66 11.97
CA PHE A 333 15.31 23.33 12.79
C PHE A 333 14.48 22.31 13.59
N LEU A 334 14.15 21.15 13.01
CA LEU A 334 13.51 20.06 13.77
C LEU A 334 14.38 19.62 14.96
N ALA A 335 15.70 19.52 14.78
CA ALA A 335 16.63 19.22 15.86
C ALA A 335 16.58 20.28 16.97
N ARG A 336 16.62 21.58 16.62
CA ARG A 336 16.50 22.67 17.59
C ARG A 336 15.17 22.66 18.33
N LEU A 337 14.04 22.40 17.64
CA LEU A 337 12.74 22.28 18.30
C LEU A 337 12.71 21.10 19.28
N ARG A 338 13.32 19.97 18.93
CA ARG A 338 13.42 18.81 19.82
C ARG A 338 14.29 19.11 21.05
N GLU A 339 15.39 19.85 20.88
CA GLU A 339 16.23 20.33 21.98
C GLU A 339 15.46 21.30 22.89
N GLU A 340 14.66 22.21 22.32
CA GLU A 340 13.91 23.23 23.06
C GLU A 340 12.72 22.65 23.83
N PHE A 341 11.88 21.83 23.18
CA PHE A 341 10.61 21.35 23.76
C PHE A 341 10.65 19.91 24.25
N GLY A 342 11.75 19.18 24.04
CA GLY A 342 11.90 17.78 24.47
C GLY A 342 10.73 16.91 23.97
N ALA A 343 10.17 16.08 24.86
CA ALA A 343 9.03 15.22 24.56
C ALA A 343 7.66 15.93 24.58
N GLY A 344 7.63 17.27 24.67
CA GLY A 344 6.40 18.08 24.72
C GLY A 344 5.55 18.03 23.45
N PHE A 345 6.11 17.53 22.34
CA PHE A 345 5.43 17.36 21.06
C PHE A 345 5.91 16.12 20.30
N ASP A 346 5.07 15.63 19.39
CA ASP A 346 5.39 14.56 18.44
C ASP A 346 5.83 15.13 17.09
N ILE A 347 6.79 14.45 16.44
CA ILE A 347 7.21 14.77 15.08
C ILE A 347 6.73 13.67 14.15
N VAL A 348 6.01 14.05 13.12
CA VAL A 348 5.66 13.19 11.99
C VAL A 348 6.37 13.77 10.77
N VAL A 349 7.07 12.94 10.03
CA VAL A 349 7.66 13.33 8.75
C VAL A 349 6.85 12.70 7.63
N ASP A 350 6.10 13.51 6.90
CA ASP A 350 5.52 13.11 5.62
C ASP A 350 6.66 13.06 4.59
N ALA A 351 7.21 11.86 4.47
CA ALA A 351 8.19 11.47 3.47
C ALA A 351 7.52 10.58 2.41
N CYS A 352 6.21 10.73 2.17
CA CYS A 352 5.47 9.83 1.30
C CYS A 352 5.95 9.89 -0.15
N GLN A 353 6.55 11.00 -0.61
CA GLN A 353 7.19 11.05 -1.92
C GLN A 353 8.41 10.12 -2.01
N ALA A 354 8.99 9.69 -0.89
CA ALA A 354 10.08 8.72 -0.79
C ALA A 354 11.36 9.10 -1.56
N ARG A 355 11.62 10.41 -1.72
CA ARG A 355 12.79 10.98 -2.40
C ARG A 355 13.99 11.17 -1.45
N LEU A 356 14.20 10.25 -0.52
CA LEU A 356 15.17 10.40 0.57
C LEU A 356 16.15 9.23 0.67
N SER A 357 17.29 9.51 1.31
CA SER A 357 18.34 8.52 1.57
C SER A 357 18.06 7.72 2.85
N ALA A 358 18.68 6.55 2.96
CA ALA A 358 18.75 5.77 4.19
C ALA A 358 19.28 6.60 5.38
N GLN A 359 20.26 7.47 5.14
CA GLN A 359 20.82 8.35 6.17
C GLN A 359 19.80 9.38 6.64
N THR A 360 18.99 9.92 5.73
CA THR A 360 17.91 10.87 6.05
C THR A 360 16.86 10.20 6.94
N VAL A 361 16.40 8.98 6.61
CA VAL A 361 15.47 8.23 7.47
C VAL A 361 16.03 8.07 8.87
N ARG A 362 17.29 7.63 9.01
CA ARG A 362 17.94 7.45 10.32
C ARG A 362 18.04 8.74 11.12
N ARG A 363 18.30 9.88 10.46
CA ARG A 363 18.33 11.20 11.11
C ARG A 363 16.95 11.58 11.66
N TYR A 364 15.87 11.32 10.93
CA TYR A 364 14.52 11.57 11.43
C TYR A 364 14.15 10.65 12.60
N LEU A 365 14.48 9.36 12.50
CA LEU A 365 14.24 8.43 13.61
C LEU A 365 15.01 8.83 14.88
N ALA A 366 16.23 9.36 14.74
CA ALA A 366 17.03 9.87 15.86
C ALA A 366 16.43 11.14 16.51
N LEU A 367 15.51 11.84 15.84
CA LEU A 367 14.71 12.93 16.40
C LEU A 367 13.41 12.43 17.08
N GLU A 368 13.27 11.12 17.25
CA GLU A 368 12.05 10.45 17.70
C GLU A 368 10.86 10.78 16.78
N ALA A 369 11.11 10.93 15.48
CA ALA A 369 10.06 11.18 14.49
C ALA A 369 9.50 9.89 13.91
N VAL A 370 8.17 9.83 13.71
CA VAL A 370 7.53 8.82 12.88
C VAL A 370 7.70 9.21 11.42
N VAL A 371 8.24 8.32 10.58
CA VAL A 371 8.49 8.61 9.17
C VAL A 371 7.48 7.87 8.29
N LEU A 372 6.67 8.61 7.56
CA LEU A 372 5.65 8.07 6.65
C LEU A 372 6.21 7.97 5.25
N ILE A 373 6.05 6.82 4.59
CA ILE A 373 6.56 6.58 3.24
C ILE A 373 5.48 5.93 2.36
N THR A 374 5.64 6.08 1.04
CA THR A 374 4.84 5.30 0.08
C THR A 374 5.71 4.67 -0.99
N GLY A 375 5.33 3.49 -1.45
CA GLY A 375 5.96 2.81 -2.59
C GLY A 375 5.43 3.29 -3.94
N SER A 376 4.27 3.95 -3.95
CA SER A 376 3.51 4.23 -5.17
C SER A 376 3.86 5.52 -5.90
N LYS A 377 4.78 6.32 -5.36
CA LYS A 377 5.15 7.63 -5.91
C LYS A 377 6.50 7.55 -6.63
N PHE A 378 7.57 8.00 -6.00
CA PHE A 378 8.90 8.01 -6.61
C PHE A 378 9.39 6.63 -7.05
N PHE A 379 9.10 5.58 -6.28
CA PHE A 379 9.48 4.21 -6.62
C PHE A 379 8.54 3.54 -7.63
N THR A 380 7.58 4.27 -8.20
CA THR A 380 6.70 3.81 -9.30
C THR A 380 5.97 2.48 -9.03
N GLY A 381 5.77 2.14 -7.76
CA GLY A 381 5.01 0.98 -7.37
C GLY A 381 3.50 1.16 -7.61
N PRO A 382 2.73 0.06 -7.53
CA PRO A 382 1.27 0.13 -7.55
C PRO A 382 0.73 1.09 -6.46
N PRO A 383 -0.41 1.78 -6.69
CA PRO A 383 -1.02 2.69 -5.71
C PRO A 383 -1.38 1.98 -4.42
N PHE A 384 -1.71 2.72 -3.36
CA PHE A 384 -2.06 2.12 -2.06
C PHE A 384 -0.96 1.19 -1.50
N ALA A 385 0.26 1.71 -1.40
CA ALA A 385 1.39 1.06 -0.75
C ALA A 385 2.02 2.00 0.28
N GLY A 386 1.37 2.18 1.44
CA GLY A 386 1.84 3.03 2.54
C GLY A 386 2.58 2.26 3.64
N ALA A 387 3.45 2.95 4.38
CA ALA A 387 4.06 2.43 5.59
C ALA A 387 4.52 3.57 6.52
N ALA A 388 4.55 3.28 7.83
CA ALA A 388 5.14 4.13 8.85
C ALA A 388 6.32 3.41 9.51
N ILE A 389 7.46 4.09 9.56
CA ILE A 389 8.67 3.63 10.23
C ILE A 389 8.72 4.32 11.59
N LEU A 390 8.79 3.53 12.65
CA LEU A 390 8.65 4.03 14.01
C LEU A 390 10.00 4.16 14.70
N PRO A 391 10.24 5.25 15.47
CA PRO A 391 11.37 5.31 16.37
C PRO A 391 11.16 4.35 17.55
N GLY A 392 12.26 4.02 18.24
CA GLY A 392 12.25 3.00 19.31
C GLY A 392 11.26 3.29 20.43
N SER A 393 11.10 4.56 20.82
CA SER A 393 10.17 4.96 21.89
C SER A 393 8.70 4.70 21.51
N VAL A 394 8.31 5.03 20.28
CA VAL A 394 6.95 4.82 19.77
C VAL A 394 6.69 3.32 19.56
N ALA A 395 7.69 2.58 19.08
CA ALA A 395 7.60 1.13 18.97
C ALA A 395 7.38 0.45 20.33
N ALA A 396 8.05 0.92 21.39
CA ALA A 396 7.87 0.42 22.75
C ALA A 396 6.46 0.69 23.30
N ARG A 397 5.89 1.87 23.03
CA ARG A 397 4.50 2.20 23.43
C ARG A 397 3.47 1.23 22.84
N LEU A 398 3.66 0.80 21.59
CA LEU A 398 2.79 -0.20 20.96
C LEU A 398 2.78 -1.56 21.69
N GLU A 399 3.78 -1.87 22.52
CA GLU A 399 3.82 -3.12 23.30
C GLU A 399 2.95 -3.07 24.56
N ALA A 400 2.50 -1.88 25.01
CA ALA A 400 1.78 -1.72 26.27
C ALA A 400 0.41 -1.00 26.13
N ASP A 401 0.29 -0.05 25.21
CA ASP A 401 -0.88 0.83 25.10
C ASP A 401 -2.07 0.20 24.35
N ARG A 402 -3.09 1.01 24.06
CA ARG A 402 -4.25 0.66 23.23
C ARG A 402 -4.42 1.68 22.11
N LEU A 403 -4.84 1.20 20.94
CA LEU A 403 -5.17 2.04 19.79
C LEU A 403 -6.63 2.51 19.84
N PRO A 404 -6.98 3.65 19.21
CA PRO A 404 -8.36 4.08 19.02
C PRO A 404 -9.23 2.99 18.38
N GLN A 405 -10.47 2.82 18.88
CA GLN A 405 -11.37 1.74 18.45
C GLN A 405 -11.65 1.75 16.94
N GLY A 406 -11.91 2.93 16.37
CA GLY A 406 -12.26 3.09 14.95
C GLY A 406 -11.11 2.80 13.99
N LEU A 407 -9.88 2.63 14.50
CA LEU A 407 -8.76 2.15 13.68
C LEU A 407 -8.99 0.72 13.17
N SER A 408 -9.88 -0.04 13.81
CA SER A 408 -10.31 -1.39 13.37
C SER A 408 -11.01 -1.41 12.01
N ALA A 409 -11.47 -0.27 11.49
CA ALA A 409 -11.99 -0.17 10.12
C ALA A 409 -10.88 0.01 9.06
N TYR A 410 -9.68 0.40 9.46
CA TYR A 410 -8.59 0.76 8.53
C TYR A 410 -7.42 -0.23 8.57
N PHE A 411 -7.17 -0.85 9.73
CA PHE A 411 -6.00 -1.70 9.93
C PHE A 411 -6.36 -3.05 10.54
N GLY A 412 -5.74 -4.10 10.01
CA GLY A 412 -5.70 -5.41 10.62
C GLY A 412 -4.55 -5.51 11.63
N ARG A 413 -4.68 -6.45 12.58
CA ARG A 413 -3.62 -6.72 13.57
C ARG A 413 -2.30 -7.09 12.90
N ASP A 414 -2.34 -7.82 11.79
CA ASP A 414 -1.13 -8.31 11.13
C ASP A 414 -0.44 -7.22 10.27
N ASP A 415 -1.04 -6.02 10.16
CA ASP A 415 -0.45 -4.81 9.57
C ASP A 415 0.55 -4.11 10.52
N PHE A 416 0.55 -4.49 11.80
CA PHE A 416 1.50 -4.04 12.82
C PHE A 416 2.64 -5.07 13.05
N PRO A 417 3.78 -4.67 13.64
CA PRO A 417 4.78 -5.59 14.16
C PRO A 417 4.18 -6.62 15.13
N ALA A 418 4.69 -7.84 15.13
CA ALA A 418 4.11 -8.94 15.92
C ALA A 418 4.07 -8.70 17.44
N ARG A 419 4.94 -7.83 17.96
CA ARG A 419 5.03 -7.47 19.39
C ARG A 419 4.02 -6.39 19.81
N SER A 420 3.32 -5.77 18.87
CA SER A 420 2.39 -4.68 19.15
C SER A 420 1.12 -5.17 19.89
N CYS A 421 1.17 -5.26 21.21
CA CYS A 421 0.01 -5.59 22.04
C CYS A 421 -1.15 -4.61 21.83
N ALA A 422 -0.87 -3.33 21.54
CA ALA A 422 -1.86 -2.32 21.24
C ALA A 422 -2.73 -2.68 20.02
N ALA A 423 -2.20 -3.43 19.06
CA ALA A 423 -2.92 -3.91 17.88
C ALA A 423 -3.85 -5.10 18.17
N ARG A 424 -3.86 -5.66 19.39
CA ARG A 424 -4.76 -6.78 19.76
C ARG A 424 -6.24 -6.40 19.68
N VAL A 425 -6.57 -5.11 19.85
CA VAL A 425 -7.93 -4.58 19.68
C VAL A 425 -8.39 -4.62 18.22
N LEU A 426 -7.46 -4.72 17.26
CA LEU A 426 -7.77 -4.75 15.83
C LEU A 426 -8.17 -6.17 15.38
N PRO A 427 -8.93 -6.28 14.27
CA PRO A 427 -9.33 -7.57 13.71
C PRO A 427 -8.12 -8.45 13.40
N PRO A 428 -8.21 -9.78 13.61
CA PRO A 428 -7.09 -10.72 13.43
C PRO A 428 -6.81 -11.03 11.93
N VAL A 429 -6.73 -9.99 11.11
CA VAL A 429 -6.51 -10.05 9.66
C VAL A 429 -5.25 -9.26 9.28
N GLY A 430 -4.84 -9.36 8.03
CA GLY A 430 -3.80 -8.53 7.43
C GLY A 430 -4.15 -8.20 5.98
N ASN A 431 -3.61 -7.10 5.48
CA ASN A 431 -3.95 -6.62 4.14
C ASN A 431 -3.08 -7.28 3.05
N TYR A 432 -3.60 -8.36 2.43
CA TYR A 432 -2.85 -9.10 1.42
C TYR A 432 -2.61 -8.31 0.13
N GLY A 433 -3.61 -7.55 -0.33
CA GLY A 433 -3.46 -6.65 -1.50
C GLY A 433 -2.34 -5.63 -1.28
N LEU A 434 -2.29 -5.00 -0.11
CA LEU A 434 -1.19 -4.11 0.30
C LEU A 434 0.16 -4.82 0.26
N ALA A 435 0.25 -6.04 0.77
CA ALA A 435 1.50 -6.81 0.74
C ALA A 435 2.00 -7.00 -0.71
N LEU A 436 1.09 -7.36 -1.62
CA LEU A 436 1.40 -7.54 -3.04
C LEU A 436 1.82 -6.23 -3.71
N ARG A 437 1.10 -5.13 -3.48
CA ARG A 437 1.46 -3.81 -4.04
C ARG A 437 2.84 -3.36 -3.58
N TRP A 438 3.18 -3.59 -2.31
CA TRP A 438 4.53 -3.36 -1.82
C TRP A 438 5.60 -4.26 -2.47
N GLN A 439 5.30 -5.50 -2.84
CA GLN A 439 6.28 -6.35 -3.55
C GLN A 439 6.68 -5.73 -4.91
N GLY A 440 5.72 -5.14 -5.62
CA GLY A 440 5.98 -4.37 -6.83
C GLY A 440 6.87 -3.17 -6.56
N ALA A 441 6.51 -2.34 -5.57
CA ALA A 441 7.30 -1.16 -5.18
C ALA A 441 8.73 -1.54 -4.72
N LEU A 442 8.89 -2.63 -3.96
CA LEU A 442 10.19 -3.11 -3.51
C LEU A 442 11.06 -3.61 -4.66
N ALA A 443 10.47 -4.14 -5.74
CA ALA A 443 11.21 -4.55 -6.93
C ALA A 443 11.81 -3.33 -7.65
N GLU A 444 11.03 -2.25 -7.78
CA GLU A 444 11.50 -0.99 -8.35
C GLU A 444 12.53 -0.31 -7.45
N MET A 445 12.27 -0.24 -6.15
CA MET A 445 13.23 0.29 -5.17
C MET A 445 14.57 -0.45 -5.26
N ARG A 446 14.57 -1.79 -5.32
CA ARG A 446 15.81 -2.58 -5.50
C ARG A 446 16.50 -2.33 -6.83
N ALA A 447 15.76 -2.03 -7.90
CA ALA A 447 16.36 -1.72 -9.19
C ALA A 447 16.98 -0.31 -9.18
N PHE A 448 16.27 0.67 -8.62
CA PHE A 448 16.77 2.03 -8.44
C PHE A 448 18.03 2.07 -7.57
N LEU A 449 18.03 1.39 -6.42
CA LEU A 449 19.17 1.37 -5.49
C LEU A 449 20.39 0.63 -6.02
N ARG A 450 20.25 -0.20 -7.07
CA ARG A 450 21.39 -0.82 -7.77
C ARG A 450 22.14 0.16 -8.67
N VAL A 451 21.52 1.28 -9.03
CA VAL A 451 22.19 2.35 -9.78
C VAL A 451 23.05 3.17 -8.80
N PRO A 452 24.37 3.32 -9.05
CA PRO A 452 25.24 4.12 -8.19
C PRO A 452 24.71 5.54 -7.97
N GLU A 453 24.95 6.11 -6.79
CA GLU A 453 24.43 7.44 -6.42
C GLU A 453 24.87 8.56 -7.36
N GLY A 454 26.17 8.62 -7.71
CA GLY A 454 26.67 9.59 -8.67
C GLY A 454 25.95 9.51 -10.02
N ARG A 455 25.71 8.28 -10.52
CA ARG A 455 25.00 8.07 -11.78
C ARG A 455 23.53 8.49 -11.70
N ARG A 456 22.86 8.27 -10.57
CA ARG A 456 21.49 8.75 -10.36
C ARG A 456 21.42 10.27 -10.38
N ALA A 457 22.36 10.93 -9.70
CA ALA A 457 22.45 12.39 -9.67
C ALA A 457 22.70 12.97 -11.07
N GLU A 458 23.63 12.39 -11.84
CA GLU A 458 23.90 12.77 -13.23
C GLU A 458 22.65 12.68 -14.12
N ILE A 459 21.91 11.57 -14.04
CA ILE A 459 20.69 11.36 -14.85
C ILE A 459 19.61 12.39 -14.49
N ILE A 460 19.39 12.63 -13.19
CA ILE A 460 18.39 13.59 -12.72
C ILE A 460 18.77 15.01 -13.15
N ALA A 461 20.04 15.40 -12.99
CA ALA A 461 20.54 16.70 -13.41
C ALA A 461 20.41 16.88 -14.93
N GLY A 462 20.88 15.93 -15.73
CA GLY A 462 20.81 15.99 -17.19
C GLY A 462 19.37 16.03 -17.72
N PHE A 463 18.45 15.29 -17.10
CA PHE A 463 17.03 15.39 -17.43
C PHE A 463 16.47 16.78 -17.10
N GLY A 464 16.78 17.31 -15.92
CA GLY A 464 16.37 18.66 -15.51
C GLY A 464 16.91 19.75 -16.43
N ASP A 465 18.17 19.65 -16.87
CA ASP A 465 18.78 20.55 -17.85
C ASP A 465 18.07 20.48 -19.20
N THR A 466 17.76 19.27 -19.67
CA THR A 466 17.03 19.05 -20.92
C THR A 466 15.62 19.65 -20.87
N VAL A 467 14.89 19.43 -19.77
CA VAL A 467 13.54 20.01 -19.59
C VAL A 467 13.61 21.52 -19.55
N ARG A 468 14.56 22.11 -18.81
CA ARG A 468 14.73 23.57 -18.75
C ARG A 468 15.03 24.14 -20.14
N ALA A 469 16.01 23.60 -20.85
CA ALA A 469 16.35 24.03 -22.20
C ALA A 469 15.19 23.89 -23.21
N ALA A 470 14.31 22.90 -23.01
CA ALA A 470 13.10 22.75 -23.83
C ALA A 470 12.00 23.78 -23.49
N LEU A 471 12.02 24.34 -22.28
CA LEU A 471 11.09 25.37 -21.80
C LEU A 471 11.59 26.80 -22.01
N GLY A 472 12.92 27.01 -22.14
CA GLY A 472 13.58 28.31 -22.35
C GLY A 472 14.90 28.40 -21.60
#